data_AF-A0A521QG30-F1
#
_entry.id   AF-A0A521QG30-F1
#
_cell.length_a   1.000
_cell.length_b   1.000
_cell.length_c   1.000
_cell.angle_alpha   90.00
_cell.angle_beta   90.00
_cell.angle_gamma   90.00
#
_symmetry.space_group_name_H-M   'P 1'
#
loop_
_entity.id
_entity.type
_entity.pdbx_description
1 polymer ?
#
loop_
_entity_poly.entity_id
_entity_poly.type
_entity_poly.pdbx_seq_one_letter_code
_entity_poly.pdbx_strand_id
1 'polypeptide(L)'
;MRPRPSFAGAAIEVSDLGRSVAFHRLWLPMLGFRRVWAHPDRVMWSRGYDHFVMRQAKDGVSYGPGALWLAVSAESRAQVDQVFAELRDAGAEILQPPKELEYFAPGYYSVGFRDPDGVPIEVVHRWDELPDVADAEQVRVPGHGVTLGGYFFKPQAGQPPYPALILLHGFAGHAHNLVGLARRASANGYATLALSLRGWLGSEGESDQGLRQPLDVLAAIDWLAKRPSVDRDRIGLVGASMGGQVALLTAAHKPPIKAVASYFAPTDLARWRAANPFIKDYLDDLCGPEGLPVRSPIFRVAQIDIPVLLIHGDSDENVPVDQTTTMAEALRNHGKDVEAFVIPGATHYFNDKEYGIALRTLFDFMRRHLTRS
;
A
#
# COMPACT_ATOMS: atom_id res chain seq x y z
N MET A 1 -17.22 -10.57 -16.93
CA MET A 1 -16.33 -9.40 -17.10
C MET A 1 -17.08 -8.16 -16.65
N ARG A 2 -16.53 -7.37 -15.71
CA ARG A 2 -17.03 -6.01 -15.50
C ARG A 2 -16.71 -5.20 -16.77
N PRO A 3 -17.64 -4.41 -17.32
CA PRO A 3 -17.30 -3.51 -18.42
C PRO A 3 -16.20 -2.56 -17.94
N ARG A 4 -15.11 -2.44 -18.72
CA ARG A 4 -14.01 -1.55 -18.39
C ARG A 4 -14.54 -0.10 -18.37
N PRO A 5 -14.21 0.71 -17.34
CA PRO A 5 -14.68 2.08 -17.30
C PRO A 5 -14.07 2.87 -18.46
N SER A 6 -14.88 3.66 -19.16
CA SER A 6 -14.44 4.53 -20.25
C SER A 6 -13.58 5.71 -19.77
N PHE A 7 -13.65 6.03 -18.47
CA PHE A 7 -12.88 7.09 -17.82
C PHE A 7 -11.96 6.51 -16.74
N ALA A 8 -10.72 6.99 -16.75
CA ALA A 8 -9.70 6.64 -15.74
C ALA A 8 -9.67 7.67 -14.60
N GLY A 9 -10.03 8.92 -14.88
CA GLY A 9 -10.10 9.97 -13.87
C GLY A 9 -10.33 11.35 -14.46
N ALA A 10 -10.39 12.34 -13.58
CA ALA A 10 -10.42 13.74 -13.96
C ALA A 10 -9.64 14.59 -12.96
N ALA A 11 -9.11 15.72 -13.42
CA ALA A 11 -8.61 16.77 -12.55
C ALA A 11 -9.31 18.09 -12.84
N ILE A 12 -9.56 18.88 -11.81
CA ILE A 12 -10.04 20.25 -11.95
C ILE A 12 -9.09 21.23 -11.28
N GLU A 13 -8.95 22.41 -11.86
CA GLU A 13 -8.39 23.56 -11.16
C GLU A 13 -9.48 24.27 -10.35
N VAL A 14 -9.12 24.80 -9.19
CA VAL A 14 -10.03 25.50 -8.29
C VAL A 14 -9.39 26.78 -7.79
N SER A 15 -10.20 27.84 -7.65
CA SER A 15 -9.74 29.15 -7.14
C SER A 15 -9.37 29.12 -5.66
N ASP A 16 -10.00 28.22 -4.89
CA ASP A 16 -9.75 28.00 -3.46
C ASP A 16 -9.91 26.50 -3.18
N LEU A 17 -8.78 25.85 -2.92
CA LEU A 17 -8.70 24.40 -2.69
C LEU A 17 -9.37 24.00 -1.38
N GLY A 18 -9.18 24.77 -0.30
CA GLY A 18 -9.77 24.47 1.00
C GLY A 18 -11.31 24.47 0.94
N ARG A 19 -11.89 25.51 0.34
CA ARG A 19 -13.33 25.64 0.12
C ARG A 19 -13.88 24.53 -0.77
N SER A 20 -13.18 24.20 -1.86
CA SER A 20 -13.62 23.16 -2.80
C SER A 20 -13.56 21.77 -2.17
N VAL A 21 -12.49 21.46 -1.43
CA VAL A 21 -12.36 20.21 -0.68
C VAL A 21 -13.48 20.09 0.36
N ALA A 22 -13.75 21.14 1.13
CA ALA A 22 -14.84 21.13 2.12
C ALA A 22 -16.21 20.85 1.48
N PHE A 23 -16.49 21.42 0.31
CA PHE A 23 -17.73 21.17 -0.43
C PHE A 23 -17.82 19.72 -0.96
N HIS A 24 -16.74 19.22 -1.57
CA HIS A 24 -16.75 17.90 -2.19
C HIS A 24 -16.69 16.74 -1.18
N ARG A 25 -16.21 16.97 0.04
CA ARG A 25 -16.33 16.03 1.18
C ARG A 25 -17.77 15.64 1.49
N LEU A 26 -18.75 16.47 1.13
CA LEU A 26 -20.16 16.21 1.40
C LEU A 26 -20.74 15.05 0.57
N TRP A 27 -20.17 14.76 -0.61
CA TRP A 27 -20.80 13.83 -1.57
C TRP A 27 -19.85 12.80 -2.17
N LEU A 28 -18.55 13.09 -2.33
CA LEU A 28 -17.59 12.12 -2.87
C LEU A 28 -17.56 10.81 -2.05
N PRO A 29 -17.55 10.83 -0.71
CA PRO A 29 -17.65 9.60 0.10
C PRO A 29 -18.92 8.79 -0.16
N MET A 30 -20.05 9.44 -0.47
CA MET A 30 -21.31 8.74 -0.78
C MET A 30 -21.22 7.92 -2.07
N LEU A 31 -20.31 8.29 -2.98
CA LEU A 31 -20.04 7.59 -4.23
C LEU A 31 -18.88 6.58 -4.12
N GLY A 32 -18.35 6.37 -2.91
CA GLY A 32 -17.23 5.47 -2.63
C GLY A 32 -15.85 6.08 -2.87
N PHE A 33 -15.75 7.36 -3.22
CA PHE A 33 -14.47 8.04 -3.31
C PHE A 33 -13.94 8.36 -1.91
N ARG A 34 -12.66 8.06 -1.70
CA ARG A 34 -11.93 8.41 -0.49
C ARG A 34 -10.79 9.33 -0.85
N ARG A 35 -10.57 10.34 -0.02
CA ARG A 35 -9.32 11.09 -0.10
C ARG A 35 -8.18 10.11 0.13
N VAL A 36 -7.23 10.06 -0.79
CA VAL A 36 -6.07 9.16 -0.70
C VAL A 36 -4.77 9.93 -0.55
N TRP A 37 -4.78 11.22 -0.92
CA TRP A 37 -3.62 12.09 -0.82
C TRP A 37 -4.03 13.56 -0.72
N ALA A 38 -3.26 14.34 0.04
CA ALA A 38 -3.43 15.78 0.18
C ALA A 38 -2.05 16.46 0.28
N HIS A 39 -1.91 17.56 -0.45
CA HIS A 39 -0.74 18.44 -0.48
C HIS A 39 -1.24 19.90 -0.48
N PRO A 40 -0.45 20.90 -0.06
CA PRO A 40 -0.91 22.29 0.01
C PRO A 40 -1.54 22.85 -1.28
N ASP A 41 -1.14 22.35 -2.45
CA ASP A 41 -1.63 22.82 -3.76
C ASP A 41 -2.56 21.83 -4.48
N ARG A 42 -2.87 20.66 -3.90
CA ARG A 42 -3.75 19.66 -4.54
C ARG A 42 -4.22 18.55 -3.60
N VAL A 43 -5.37 17.98 -3.93
CA VAL A 43 -5.96 16.84 -3.22
C VAL A 43 -6.43 15.79 -4.23
N MET A 44 -6.19 14.52 -3.93
CA MET A 44 -6.66 13.40 -4.74
C MET A 44 -7.68 12.57 -3.97
N TRP A 45 -8.82 12.36 -4.60
CA TRP A 45 -9.85 11.41 -4.22
C TRP A 45 -9.75 10.19 -5.13
N SER A 46 -9.90 9.00 -4.58
CA SER A 46 -9.90 7.76 -5.36
C SER A 46 -11.02 6.82 -4.95
N ARG A 47 -11.58 6.11 -5.92
CA ARG A 47 -12.44 4.93 -5.72
C ARG A 47 -11.79 3.78 -6.48
N GLY A 48 -11.17 2.84 -5.78
CA GLY A 48 -10.25 1.89 -6.41
C GLY A 48 -9.09 2.63 -7.07
N TYR A 49 -9.02 2.58 -8.40
CA TYR A 49 -8.03 3.31 -9.21
C TYR A 49 -8.62 4.49 -10.01
N ASP A 50 -9.94 4.72 -9.94
CA ASP A 50 -10.55 5.92 -10.53
C ASP A 50 -10.19 7.11 -9.66
N HIS A 51 -9.62 8.18 -10.24
CA HIS A 51 -9.14 9.32 -9.47
C HIS A 51 -9.87 10.63 -9.84
N PHE A 52 -10.10 11.46 -8.83
CA PHE A 52 -10.59 12.83 -8.98
C PHE A 52 -9.65 13.78 -8.24
N VAL A 53 -8.96 14.64 -8.98
CA VAL A 53 -7.92 15.52 -8.46
C VAL A 53 -8.40 16.97 -8.47
N MET A 54 -8.19 17.69 -7.38
CA MET A 54 -8.39 19.14 -7.33
C MET A 54 -7.03 19.81 -7.18
N ARG A 55 -6.76 20.85 -7.97
CA ARG A 55 -5.51 21.61 -7.95
C ARG A 55 -5.79 23.09 -7.70
N GLN A 56 -5.03 23.71 -6.81
CA GLN A 56 -5.10 25.15 -6.58
C GLN A 56 -4.58 25.90 -7.81
N ALA A 57 -5.39 26.80 -8.37
CA ALA A 57 -4.97 27.65 -9.48
C ALA A 57 -3.85 28.61 -9.04
N LYS A 58 -2.82 28.79 -9.88
CA LYS A 58 -1.61 29.59 -9.55
C LYS A 58 -1.88 31.09 -9.35
N ASP A 59 -2.96 31.62 -9.94
CA ASP A 59 -3.34 33.04 -9.86
C ASP A 59 -4.77 33.26 -9.29
N GLY A 60 -5.37 32.22 -8.69
CA GLY A 60 -6.73 32.30 -8.10
C GLY A 60 -7.88 32.37 -9.12
N VAL A 61 -7.61 32.42 -10.43
CA VAL A 61 -8.60 32.41 -11.50
C VAL A 61 -8.56 31.06 -12.23
N SER A 62 -9.71 30.41 -12.42
CA SER A 62 -9.83 29.04 -12.95
C SER A 62 -10.69 28.93 -14.22
N TYR A 63 -10.74 29.97 -15.05
CA TYR A 63 -11.71 30.08 -16.16
C TYR A 63 -11.06 30.08 -17.56
N GLY A 64 -10.03 29.26 -17.78
CA GLY A 64 -9.39 29.09 -19.09
C GLY A 64 -9.40 27.64 -19.59
N PRO A 65 -9.10 27.41 -20.88
CA PRO A 65 -8.78 26.08 -21.38
C PRO A 65 -7.73 25.40 -20.50
N GLY A 66 -8.02 24.19 -20.02
CA GLY A 66 -7.17 23.50 -19.05
C GLY A 66 -7.66 23.47 -17.60
N ALA A 67 -8.77 24.15 -17.27
CA ALA A 67 -9.41 24.03 -15.97
C ALA A 67 -9.97 22.63 -15.68
N LEU A 68 -10.18 21.82 -16.72
CA LEU A 68 -10.57 20.41 -16.64
C LEU A 68 -9.54 19.56 -17.38
N TRP A 69 -9.02 18.56 -16.71
CA TRP A 69 -8.17 17.52 -17.28
C TRP A 69 -8.96 16.21 -17.32
N LEU A 70 -9.02 15.57 -18.49
CA LEU A 70 -9.70 14.30 -18.69
C LEU A 70 -8.70 13.17 -18.87
N ALA A 71 -8.88 12.07 -18.14
CA ALA A 71 -8.14 10.83 -18.36
C ALA A 71 -9.10 9.73 -18.84
N VAL A 72 -8.84 9.19 -20.04
CA VAL A 72 -9.65 8.14 -20.69
C VAL A 72 -8.88 6.82 -20.77
N SER A 73 -9.61 5.72 -20.65
CA SER A 73 -9.01 4.39 -20.57
C SER A 73 -8.63 3.84 -21.96
N ALA A 74 -7.47 3.20 -22.05
CA ALA A 74 -6.98 2.40 -23.16
C ALA A 74 -6.91 0.92 -22.77
N GLU A 75 -7.16 0.04 -23.73
CA GLU A 75 -7.20 -1.41 -23.57
C GLU A 75 -5.82 -2.03 -23.34
N SER A 76 -4.76 -1.38 -23.83
CA SER A 76 -3.38 -1.87 -23.74
C SER A 76 -2.35 -0.74 -23.84
N ARG A 77 -1.10 -1.02 -23.45
CA ARG A 77 0.03 -0.09 -23.67
C ARG A 77 0.22 0.23 -25.15
N ALA A 78 0.13 -0.79 -26.00
CA ALA A 78 0.24 -0.64 -27.45
C ALA A 78 -0.79 0.33 -28.04
N GLN A 79 -1.99 0.39 -27.46
CA GLN A 79 -3.00 1.37 -27.87
C GLN A 79 -2.61 2.80 -27.50
N VAL A 80 -2.02 3.04 -26.31
CA VAL A 80 -1.53 4.40 -25.98
C VAL A 80 -0.33 4.78 -26.84
N ASP A 81 0.55 3.83 -27.18
CA ASP A 81 1.66 4.05 -28.13
C ASP A 81 1.16 4.41 -29.52
N GLN A 82 0.11 3.73 -30.00
CA GLN A 82 -0.53 4.02 -31.27
C GLN A 82 -1.14 5.43 -31.27
N VAL A 83 -1.88 5.79 -30.22
CA VAL A 83 -2.45 7.14 -30.09
C VAL A 83 -1.37 8.21 -30.09
N PHE A 84 -0.26 7.99 -29.39
CA PHE A 84 0.87 8.90 -29.40
C PHE A 84 1.46 9.10 -30.81
N ALA A 85 1.66 8.02 -31.56
CA ALA A 85 2.19 8.09 -32.91
C ALA A 85 1.28 8.93 -33.83
N GLU A 86 -0.03 8.69 -33.81
CA GLU A 86 -1.02 9.42 -34.59
C GLU A 86 -1.06 10.92 -34.22
N LEU A 87 -1.06 11.25 -32.92
CA LEU A 87 -1.05 12.64 -32.44
C LEU A 87 0.22 13.39 -32.84
N ARG A 88 1.37 12.74 -32.75
CA ARG A 88 2.66 13.30 -33.17
C ARG A 88 2.66 13.59 -34.67
N ASP A 89 2.20 12.64 -35.47
CA ASP A 89 2.18 12.76 -36.93
C ASP A 89 1.17 13.84 -37.40
N ALA A 90 0.11 14.07 -36.61
CA ALA A 90 -0.84 15.18 -36.80
C ALA A 90 -0.36 16.54 -36.27
N GLY A 91 0.81 16.62 -35.62
CA GLY A 91 1.37 17.86 -35.08
C GLY A 91 0.69 18.37 -33.81
N ALA A 92 0.04 17.50 -33.02
CA ALA A 92 -0.58 17.87 -31.75
C ALA A 92 0.46 18.30 -30.70
N GLU A 93 0.05 19.17 -29.77
CA GLU A 93 0.88 19.53 -28.62
C GLU A 93 0.93 18.36 -27.63
N ILE A 94 2.06 17.67 -27.60
CA ILE A 94 2.33 16.60 -26.64
C ILE A 94 2.82 17.21 -25.33
N LEU A 95 2.03 17.05 -24.26
CA LEU A 95 2.40 17.44 -22.90
C LEU A 95 3.39 16.45 -22.29
N GLN A 96 3.20 15.17 -22.61
CA GLN A 96 4.00 14.07 -22.10
C GLN A 96 3.99 12.87 -23.07
N PRO A 97 5.15 12.37 -23.50
CA PRO A 97 5.21 11.12 -24.27
C PRO A 97 4.80 9.90 -23.42
N PRO A 98 4.47 8.75 -24.04
CA PRO A 98 4.14 7.52 -23.34
C PRO A 98 5.13 7.17 -22.24
N LYS A 99 4.68 7.19 -20.98
CA LYS A 99 5.49 6.78 -19.84
C LYS A 99 4.63 6.23 -18.72
N GLU A 100 5.28 5.46 -17.84
CA GLU A 100 4.65 4.92 -16.65
C GLU A 100 4.65 5.97 -15.51
N LEU A 101 3.48 6.16 -14.90
CA LEU A 101 3.20 7.11 -13.82
C LEU A 101 2.62 6.35 -12.62
N GLU A 102 3.47 5.56 -11.96
CA GLU A 102 3.07 4.64 -10.87
C GLU A 102 2.31 5.32 -9.71
N TYR A 103 2.41 6.65 -9.59
CA TYR A 103 1.68 7.44 -8.59
C TYR A 103 0.14 7.32 -8.68
N PHE A 104 -0.44 7.16 -9.88
CA PHE A 104 -1.90 7.19 -10.05
C PHE A 104 -2.56 5.82 -9.85
N ALA A 105 -1.99 4.79 -10.49
CA ALA A 105 -2.43 3.41 -10.34
C ALA A 105 -1.30 2.46 -10.76
N PRO A 106 -1.37 1.18 -10.36
CA PRO A 106 -0.47 0.16 -10.85
C PRO A 106 -0.54 0.03 -12.37
N GLY A 107 0.62 0.02 -13.02
CA GLY A 107 0.70 -0.10 -14.47
C GLY A 107 0.22 1.12 -15.25
N TYR A 108 0.01 2.27 -14.61
CA TYR A 108 -0.53 3.50 -15.23
C TYR A 108 0.43 4.03 -16.30
N TYR A 109 0.23 3.58 -17.53
CA TYR A 109 1.01 3.94 -18.71
C TYR A 109 0.21 4.89 -19.57
N SER A 110 0.74 6.09 -19.80
CA SER A 110 -0.06 7.19 -20.32
C SER A 110 0.68 8.10 -21.28
N VAL A 111 -0.07 8.70 -22.20
CA VAL A 111 0.32 9.85 -23.03
C VAL A 111 -0.59 11.03 -22.72
N GLY A 112 -0.01 12.21 -22.54
CA GLY A 112 -0.74 13.46 -22.30
C GLY A 112 -0.56 14.44 -23.45
N PHE A 113 -1.64 15.09 -23.88
CA PHE A 113 -1.66 16.04 -25.00
C PHE A 113 -2.74 17.11 -24.81
N ARG A 114 -2.71 18.17 -25.61
CA ARG A 114 -3.83 19.12 -25.73
C ARG A 114 -4.65 18.85 -26.97
N ASP A 115 -5.97 18.97 -26.84
CA ASP A 115 -6.84 19.11 -27.99
C ASP A 115 -6.71 20.51 -28.63
N PRO A 116 -7.34 20.76 -29.80
CA PRO A 116 -7.27 22.06 -30.47
C PRO A 116 -7.79 23.25 -29.67
N ASP A 117 -8.68 23.01 -28.70
CA ASP A 117 -9.25 24.04 -27.83
C ASP A 117 -8.40 24.28 -26.57
N GLY A 118 -7.31 23.52 -26.39
CA GLY A 118 -6.36 23.64 -25.28
C GLY A 118 -6.68 22.79 -24.06
N VAL A 119 -7.68 21.89 -24.13
CA VAL A 119 -8.06 20.97 -23.06
C VAL A 119 -7.00 19.86 -22.93
N PRO A 120 -6.39 19.68 -21.74
CA PRO A 120 -5.46 18.60 -21.50
C PRO A 120 -6.21 17.27 -21.39
N ILE A 121 -5.82 16.32 -22.23
CA ILE A 121 -6.36 14.96 -22.28
C ILE A 121 -5.21 13.98 -22.04
N GLU A 122 -5.52 12.92 -21.29
CA GLU A 122 -4.63 11.79 -21.08
C GLU A 122 -5.29 10.49 -21.55
N VAL A 123 -4.57 9.70 -22.34
CA VAL A 123 -4.98 8.33 -22.70
C VAL A 123 -4.13 7.36 -21.88
N VAL A 124 -4.80 6.46 -21.15
CA VAL A 124 -4.19 5.72 -20.05
C VAL A 124 -4.52 4.25 -20.12
N HIS A 125 -3.50 3.40 -20.08
CA HIS A 125 -3.65 2.00 -19.73
C HIS A 125 -3.23 1.78 -18.26
N ARG A 126 -3.94 0.93 -17.52
CA ARG A 126 -3.57 0.52 -16.15
C ARG A 126 -3.83 -0.97 -15.97
N TRP A 127 -3.21 -1.60 -14.98
CA TRP A 127 -3.44 -3.01 -14.70
C TRP A 127 -4.82 -3.25 -14.09
N ASP A 128 -5.57 -4.19 -14.67
CA ASP A 128 -6.85 -4.67 -14.11
C ASP A 128 -6.63 -5.80 -13.08
N GLU A 129 -5.55 -6.57 -13.27
CA GLU A 129 -5.16 -7.73 -12.45
C GLU A 129 -3.67 -7.65 -12.12
N LEU A 130 -3.25 -8.45 -11.14
CA LEU A 130 -1.82 -8.63 -10.86
C LEU A 130 -1.10 -9.20 -12.11
N PRO A 131 0.01 -8.59 -12.56
CA PRO A 131 0.74 -9.06 -13.74
C PRO A 131 1.48 -10.37 -13.49
N ASP A 132 1.80 -11.11 -14.55
CA ASP A 132 2.55 -12.36 -14.40
C ASP A 132 3.97 -12.13 -13.84
N VAL A 133 4.40 -13.04 -12.95
CA VAL A 133 5.74 -13.07 -12.38
C VAL A 133 6.31 -14.46 -12.62
N ALA A 134 7.28 -14.57 -13.54
CA ALA A 134 7.73 -15.86 -14.09
C ALA A 134 8.20 -16.89 -13.04
N ASP A 135 8.75 -16.43 -11.92
CA ASP A 135 9.29 -17.24 -10.83
C ASP A 135 8.33 -17.40 -9.63
N ALA A 136 7.05 -17.05 -9.80
CA ALA A 136 6.03 -17.17 -8.76
C ALA A 136 4.72 -17.78 -9.27
N GLU A 137 4.04 -18.49 -8.38
CA GLU A 137 2.65 -18.91 -8.60
C GLU A 137 1.73 -17.73 -8.25
N GLN A 138 0.96 -17.21 -9.20
CA GLN A 138 -0.11 -16.27 -8.87
C GLN A 138 -1.23 -17.00 -8.13
N VAL A 139 -1.66 -16.46 -6.99
CA VAL A 139 -2.60 -17.15 -6.08
C VAL A 139 -3.82 -16.30 -5.77
N ARG A 140 -4.95 -16.98 -5.57
CA ARG A 140 -6.20 -16.43 -5.04
C ARG A 140 -6.42 -17.06 -3.66
N VAL A 141 -6.35 -16.25 -2.61
CA VAL A 141 -6.39 -16.67 -1.21
C VAL A 141 -7.73 -16.25 -0.59
N PRO A 142 -8.47 -17.14 0.09
CA PRO A 142 -9.67 -16.75 0.80
C PRO A 142 -9.34 -15.76 1.94
N GLY A 143 -10.06 -14.63 1.99
CA GLY A 143 -10.05 -13.66 3.08
C GLY A 143 -11.36 -13.73 3.90
N HIS A 144 -11.57 -12.73 4.75
CA HIS A 144 -12.81 -12.57 5.53
C HIS A 144 -13.92 -11.94 4.68
N GLY A 145 -14.58 -12.79 3.89
CA GLY A 145 -15.69 -12.40 3.00
C GLY A 145 -15.24 -11.77 1.68
N VAL A 146 -13.95 -11.86 1.36
CA VAL A 146 -13.33 -11.35 0.11
C VAL A 146 -12.32 -12.37 -0.40
N THR A 147 -12.02 -12.36 -1.70
CA THR A 147 -10.86 -13.08 -2.24
C THR A 147 -9.67 -12.13 -2.35
N LEU A 148 -8.51 -12.55 -1.84
CA LEU A 148 -7.26 -11.81 -1.95
C LEU A 148 -6.39 -12.36 -3.08
N GLY A 149 -5.72 -11.49 -3.81
CA GLY A 149 -4.71 -11.83 -4.80
C GLY A 149 -3.31 -11.80 -4.22
N GLY A 150 -2.39 -12.56 -4.80
CA GLY A 150 -1.01 -12.53 -4.40
C GLY A 150 -0.10 -13.39 -5.26
N TYR A 151 1.13 -13.56 -4.80
CA TYR A 151 2.11 -14.46 -5.38
C TYR A 151 2.69 -15.38 -4.31
N PHE A 152 2.83 -16.65 -4.64
CA PHE A 152 3.52 -17.65 -3.83
C PHE A 152 4.87 -18.01 -4.49
N PHE A 153 5.95 -17.79 -3.74
CA PHE A 153 7.31 -18.12 -4.13
C PHE A 153 7.76 -19.39 -3.39
N LYS A 154 8.21 -20.38 -4.16
CA LYS A 154 8.89 -21.56 -3.60
C LYS A 154 10.30 -21.17 -3.16
N PRO A 155 10.82 -21.72 -2.05
CA PRO A 155 12.20 -21.50 -1.61
C PRO A 155 13.22 -22.00 -2.63
N GLN A 156 14.36 -21.33 -2.72
CA GLN A 156 15.51 -21.76 -3.54
C GLN A 156 16.48 -22.66 -2.77
N ALA A 157 16.35 -22.76 -1.45
CA ALA A 157 17.22 -23.53 -0.58
C ALA A 157 16.42 -24.25 0.54
N GLY A 158 17.01 -25.30 1.11
CA GLY A 158 16.42 -26.12 2.17
C GLY A 158 15.58 -27.29 1.66
N GLN A 159 14.96 -28.03 2.58
CA GLN A 159 14.08 -29.16 2.28
C GLN A 159 12.70 -28.93 2.93
N PRO A 160 11.60 -29.38 2.28
CA PRO A 160 10.27 -29.25 2.86
C PRO A 160 10.11 -30.14 4.12
N PRO A 161 9.18 -29.79 5.02
CA PRO A 161 8.38 -28.56 5.01
C PRO A 161 9.25 -27.34 5.34
N TYR A 162 9.03 -26.24 4.63
CA TYR A 162 9.83 -25.01 4.68
C TYR A 162 9.26 -24.01 5.69
N PRO A 163 10.11 -23.24 6.42
CA PRO A 163 9.61 -22.06 7.10
C PRO A 163 9.01 -21.09 6.07
N ALA A 164 8.04 -20.28 6.48
CA ALA A 164 7.32 -19.42 5.55
C ALA A 164 7.19 -17.98 6.06
N LEU A 165 7.12 -17.04 5.11
CA LEU A 165 6.86 -15.63 5.38
C LEU A 165 5.62 -15.17 4.62
N ILE A 166 4.77 -14.39 5.28
CA ILE A 166 3.71 -13.61 4.63
C ILE A 166 4.16 -12.15 4.60
N LEU A 167 4.10 -11.53 3.43
CA LEU A 167 4.53 -10.15 3.21
C LEU A 167 3.31 -9.26 2.93
N LEU A 168 3.19 -8.15 3.65
CA LEU A 168 2.09 -7.19 3.56
C LEU A 168 2.61 -5.82 3.10
N HIS A 169 1.96 -5.26 2.08
CA HIS A 169 2.35 -3.96 1.50
C HIS A 169 1.76 -2.77 2.28
N GLY A 170 2.35 -1.59 2.06
CA GLY A 170 1.85 -0.31 2.60
C GLY A 170 0.62 0.23 1.87
N PHE A 171 0.14 1.40 2.27
CA PHE A 171 -1.00 2.05 1.60
C PHE A 171 -0.70 2.28 0.10
N ALA A 172 -1.72 2.16 -0.75
CA ALA A 172 -1.59 2.25 -2.22
C ALA A 172 -0.75 1.15 -2.91
N GLY A 173 -0.11 0.25 -2.16
CA GLY A 173 0.64 -0.87 -2.72
C GLY A 173 -0.23 -2.07 -3.12
N HIS A 174 0.44 -3.14 -3.54
CA HIS A 174 -0.11 -4.44 -3.93
C HIS A 174 0.98 -5.52 -3.87
N ALA A 175 0.62 -6.79 -4.08
CA ALA A 175 1.54 -7.93 -4.02
C ALA A 175 2.75 -7.78 -4.96
N HIS A 176 2.61 -7.11 -6.11
CA HIS A 176 3.70 -6.95 -7.07
C HIS A 176 4.82 -6.03 -6.54
N ASN A 177 4.51 -5.03 -5.70
CA ASN A 177 5.56 -4.22 -5.06
C ASN A 177 6.45 -5.04 -4.11
N LEU A 178 5.97 -6.21 -3.65
CA LEU A 178 6.67 -7.08 -2.71
C LEU A 178 7.53 -8.15 -3.40
N VAL A 179 7.48 -8.28 -4.73
CA VAL A 179 8.22 -9.32 -5.48
C VAL A 179 9.72 -9.28 -5.17
N GLY A 180 10.32 -8.10 -5.09
CA GLY A 180 11.73 -7.95 -4.76
C GLY A 180 12.09 -8.41 -3.34
N LEU A 181 11.19 -8.27 -2.36
CA LEU A 181 11.38 -8.82 -1.01
C LEU A 181 11.11 -10.33 -0.99
N ALA A 182 10.08 -10.78 -1.71
CA ALA A 182 9.70 -12.18 -1.78
C ALA A 182 10.80 -13.05 -2.40
N ARG A 183 11.46 -12.58 -3.46
CA ARG A 183 12.62 -13.24 -4.06
C ARG A 183 13.79 -13.37 -3.07
N ARG A 184 14.08 -12.31 -2.32
CA ARG A 184 15.12 -12.34 -1.28
C ARG A 184 14.77 -13.30 -0.15
N ALA A 185 13.50 -13.37 0.25
CA ALA A 185 13.02 -14.32 1.25
C ALA A 185 13.13 -15.78 0.75
N SER A 186 12.70 -16.04 -0.49
CA SER A 186 12.84 -17.35 -1.13
C SER A 186 14.32 -17.79 -1.25
N ALA A 187 15.22 -16.87 -1.60
CA ALA A 187 16.66 -17.11 -1.62
C ALA A 187 17.24 -17.42 -0.22
N ASN A 188 16.60 -16.91 0.85
CA ASN A 188 16.93 -17.22 2.24
C ASN A 188 16.21 -18.49 2.78
N GLY A 189 15.56 -19.28 1.92
CA GLY A 189 14.95 -20.56 2.28
C GLY A 189 13.51 -20.49 2.80
N TYR A 190 12.83 -19.35 2.64
CA TYR A 190 11.44 -19.16 3.10
C TYR A 190 10.42 -19.33 1.98
N ALA A 191 9.39 -20.15 2.22
CA ALA A 191 8.23 -20.19 1.34
C ALA A 191 7.48 -18.87 1.52
N THR A 192 7.28 -18.10 0.46
CA THR A 192 6.87 -16.70 0.64
C THR A 192 5.55 -16.38 -0.04
N LEU A 193 4.59 -15.87 0.72
CA LEU A 193 3.32 -15.33 0.22
C LEU A 193 3.38 -13.81 0.23
N ALA A 194 3.51 -13.20 -0.95
CA ALA A 194 3.30 -11.77 -1.13
C ALA A 194 1.80 -11.51 -1.38
N LEU A 195 1.14 -10.78 -0.49
CA LEU A 195 -0.31 -10.67 -0.47
C LEU A 195 -0.78 -9.24 -0.76
N SER A 196 -1.74 -9.09 -1.67
CA SER A 196 -2.50 -7.84 -1.82
C SER A 196 -3.57 -7.79 -0.73
N LEU A 197 -3.57 -6.75 0.09
CA LEU A 197 -4.62 -6.53 1.08
C LEU A 197 -5.94 -6.15 0.38
N ARG A 198 -7.10 -6.34 1.06
CA ARG A 198 -8.42 -6.00 0.50
C ARG A 198 -8.45 -4.57 -0.06
N GLY A 199 -9.13 -4.40 -1.20
CA GLY A 199 -9.28 -3.12 -1.87
C GLY A 199 -8.06 -2.62 -2.66
N TRP A 200 -7.04 -3.46 -2.87
CA TRP A 200 -5.88 -3.16 -3.71
C TRP A 200 -5.74 -4.16 -4.85
N LEU A 201 -4.94 -3.85 -5.88
CA LEU A 201 -4.83 -4.64 -7.12
C LEU A 201 -4.72 -6.15 -6.86
N GLY A 202 -5.60 -6.91 -7.52
CA GLY A 202 -5.70 -8.37 -7.41
C GLY A 202 -6.58 -8.86 -6.25
N SER A 203 -7.00 -7.98 -5.32
CA SER A 203 -7.85 -8.32 -4.18
C SER A 203 -9.20 -7.64 -4.26
N GLU A 204 -10.23 -8.34 -3.79
CA GLU A 204 -11.60 -7.83 -3.71
C GLU A 204 -11.81 -6.92 -2.49
N GLY A 205 -12.99 -6.31 -2.42
CA GLY A 205 -13.42 -5.47 -1.31
C GLY A 205 -12.89 -4.03 -1.38
N GLU A 206 -12.98 -3.34 -0.24
CA GLU A 206 -12.55 -1.96 -0.07
C GLU A 206 -11.56 -1.88 1.08
N SER A 207 -10.51 -1.06 0.93
CA SER A 207 -9.51 -0.86 1.98
C SER A 207 -10.16 -0.16 3.17
N ASP A 208 -10.00 -0.72 4.37
CA ASP A 208 -10.50 -0.16 5.62
C ASP A 208 -9.41 0.16 6.65
N GLN A 209 -8.16 0.06 6.20
CA GLN A 209 -6.92 0.30 6.93
C GLN A 209 -6.95 -0.23 8.38
N GLY A 210 -6.69 -1.52 8.53
CA GLY A 210 -6.55 -2.16 9.84
C GLY A 210 -7.84 -2.60 10.52
N LEU A 211 -9.03 -2.39 9.94
CA LEU A 211 -10.28 -2.86 10.56
C LEU A 211 -10.56 -4.34 10.25
N ARG A 212 -10.73 -4.71 8.97
CA ARG A 212 -10.98 -6.12 8.58
C ARG A 212 -9.76 -6.75 7.91
N GLN A 213 -8.79 -5.96 7.46
CA GLN A 213 -7.52 -6.45 6.93
C GLN A 213 -6.83 -7.49 7.84
N PRO A 214 -6.76 -7.32 9.18
CA PRO A 214 -6.17 -8.35 10.05
C PRO A 214 -6.90 -9.70 9.95
N LEU A 215 -8.24 -9.69 9.83
CA LEU A 215 -9.03 -10.91 9.69
C LEU A 215 -8.78 -11.63 8.36
N ASP A 216 -8.48 -10.89 7.29
CA ASP A 216 -8.07 -11.50 6.03
C ASP A 216 -6.69 -12.15 6.14
N VAL A 217 -5.76 -11.52 6.86
CA VAL A 217 -4.43 -12.07 7.06
C VAL A 217 -4.49 -13.35 7.90
N LEU A 218 -5.41 -13.44 8.88
CA LEU A 218 -5.68 -14.70 9.58
C LEU A 218 -6.10 -15.83 8.62
N ALA A 219 -7.02 -15.54 7.70
CA ALA A 219 -7.44 -16.51 6.68
C ALA A 219 -6.30 -16.87 5.71
N ALA A 220 -5.42 -15.91 5.38
CA ALA A 220 -4.23 -16.16 4.57
C ALA A 220 -3.18 -17.03 5.30
N ILE A 221 -3.01 -16.85 6.61
CA ILE A 221 -2.17 -17.71 7.46
C ILE A 221 -2.71 -19.15 7.43
N ASP A 222 -4.01 -19.34 7.63
CA ASP A 222 -4.64 -20.66 7.59
C ASP A 222 -4.52 -21.34 6.22
N TRP A 223 -4.66 -20.56 5.14
CA TRP A 223 -4.47 -21.06 3.78
C TRP A 223 -3.03 -21.48 3.53
N LEU A 224 -2.06 -20.65 3.95
CA LEU A 224 -0.63 -20.92 3.76
C LEU A 224 -0.19 -22.16 4.56
N ALA A 225 -0.64 -22.28 5.81
CA ALA A 225 -0.34 -23.41 6.69
C ALA A 225 -0.83 -24.77 6.17
N LYS A 226 -1.82 -24.77 5.26
CA LYS A 226 -2.34 -25.99 4.61
C LYS A 226 -1.54 -26.41 3.37
N ARG A 227 -0.61 -25.60 2.89
CA ARG A 227 0.21 -25.97 1.73
C ARG A 227 1.18 -27.10 2.11
N PRO A 228 1.27 -28.21 1.36
CA PRO A 228 2.09 -29.38 1.73
C PRO A 228 3.59 -29.07 1.92
N SER A 229 4.10 -28.06 1.22
CA SER A 229 5.51 -27.65 1.31
C SER A 229 5.80 -26.71 2.48
N VAL A 230 4.79 -26.23 3.20
CA VAL A 230 4.95 -25.23 4.27
C VAL A 230 4.94 -25.91 5.63
N ASP A 231 5.87 -25.49 6.49
CA ASP A 231 5.89 -25.85 7.89
C ASP A 231 4.97 -24.89 8.66
N ARG A 232 3.80 -25.39 9.06
CA ARG A 232 2.79 -24.62 9.77
C ARG A 232 3.29 -24.03 11.10
N ASP A 233 4.31 -24.65 11.70
CA ASP A 233 4.86 -24.22 12.98
C ASP A 233 6.01 -23.21 12.81
N ARG A 234 6.34 -22.81 11.57
CA ARG A 234 7.43 -21.86 11.28
C ARG A 234 7.00 -20.78 10.30
N ILE A 235 5.89 -20.11 10.61
CA ILE A 235 5.38 -18.98 9.83
C ILE A 235 5.72 -17.65 10.52
N GLY A 236 6.30 -16.72 9.77
CA GLY A 236 6.50 -15.32 10.16
C GLY A 236 5.66 -14.36 9.34
N LEU A 237 5.38 -13.18 9.89
CA LEU A 237 4.62 -12.12 9.24
C LEU A 237 5.47 -10.85 9.12
N VAL A 238 5.50 -10.25 7.93
CA VAL A 238 6.29 -9.04 7.65
C VAL A 238 5.40 -7.99 7.00
N GLY A 239 5.41 -6.78 7.50
CA GLY A 239 4.65 -5.68 6.92
C GLY A 239 5.36 -4.34 7.01
N ALA A 240 5.04 -3.44 6.06
CA ALA A 240 5.58 -2.09 6.02
C ALA A 240 4.48 -1.02 5.98
N SER A 241 4.66 0.10 6.68
CA SER A 241 3.69 1.19 6.79
C SER A 241 2.31 0.64 7.24
N MET A 242 1.23 0.87 6.50
CA MET A 242 -0.09 0.25 6.73
C MET A 242 -0.01 -1.28 6.88
N GLY A 243 0.84 -1.97 6.11
CA GLY A 243 1.03 -3.43 6.22
C GLY A 243 1.66 -3.83 7.55
N GLY A 244 2.54 -3.00 8.12
CA GLY A 244 3.13 -3.24 9.44
C GLY A 244 2.12 -3.03 10.57
N GLN A 245 1.26 -2.01 10.45
CA GLN A 245 0.10 -1.81 11.34
C GLN A 245 -0.82 -3.04 11.31
N VAL A 246 -1.19 -3.50 10.11
CA VAL A 246 -2.02 -4.70 9.93
C VAL A 246 -1.32 -5.94 10.51
N ALA A 247 -0.01 -6.08 10.33
CA ALA A 247 0.75 -7.21 10.88
C ALA A 247 0.68 -7.27 12.41
N LEU A 248 0.88 -6.13 13.09
CA LEU A 248 0.78 -6.04 14.55
C LEU A 248 -0.65 -6.29 15.05
N LEU A 249 -1.66 -5.75 14.37
CA LEU A 249 -3.07 -6.03 14.70
C LEU A 249 -3.42 -7.51 14.50
N THR A 250 -2.89 -8.13 13.45
CA THR A 250 -3.07 -9.57 13.18
C THR A 250 -2.43 -10.40 14.30
N ALA A 251 -1.23 -10.03 14.75
CA ALA A 251 -0.53 -10.70 15.85
C ALA A 251 -1.34 -10.69 17.15
N ALA A 252 -2.09 -9.61 17.41
CA ALA A 252 -2.95 -9.49 18.58
C ALA A 252 -4.16 -10.45 18.59
N HIS A 253 -4.48 -11.08 17.46
CA HIS A 253 -5.45 -12.18 17.40
C HIS A 253 -4.84 -13.54 17.79
N LYS A 254 -3.54 -13.57 18.12
CA LYS A 254 -2.78 -14.79 18.49
C LYS A 254 -2.86 -15.92 17.45
N PRO A 255 -2.67 -15.65 16.15
CA PRO A 255 -2.58 -16.72 15.15
C PRO A 255 -1.38 -17.62 15.42
N PRO A 256 -1.33 -18.83 14.83
CA PRO A 256 -0.21 -19.76 14.95
C PRO A 256 1.00 -19.33 14.10
N ILE A 257 1.48 -18.10 14.30
CA ILE A 257 2.74 -17.58 13.72
C ILE A 257 3.77 -17.44 14.85
N LYS A 258 5.06 -17.38 14.51
CA LYS A 258 6.15 -17.38 15.49
C LYS A 258 6.85 -16.04 15.66
N ALA A 259 6.73 -15.14 14.70
CA ALA A 259 7.37 -13.83 14.77
C ALA A 259 6.69 -12.81 13.84
N VAL A 260 6.75 -11.54 14.21
CA VAL A 260 6.28 -10.41 13.38
C VAL A 260 7.40 -9.39 13.20
N ALA A 261 7.60 -8.91 11.97
CA ALA A 261 8.43 -7.75 11.68
C ALA A 261 7.57 -6.62 11.08
N SER A 262 7.69 -5.43 11.64
CA SER A 262 6.92 -4.25 11.24
C SER A 262 7.84 -3.08 10.95
N TYR A 263 7.77 -2.56 9.73
CA TYR A 263 8.56 -1.43 9.24
C TYR A 263 7.72 -0.15 9.28
N PHE A 264 8.24 0.90 9.93
CA PHE A 264 7.73 2.27 9.95
C PHE A 264 6.19 2.38 9.99
N ALA A 265 5.59 1.57 10.87
CA ALA A 265 4.14 1.43 10.96
C ALA A 265 3.54 2.51 11.85
N PRO A 266 2.38 3.07 11.49
CA PRO A 266 1.56 3.81 12.45
C PRO A 266 1.02 2.83 13.51
N THR A 267 1.25 3.12 14.78
CA THR A 267 0.89 2.24 15.92
C THR A 267 -0.12 2.90 16.86
N ASP A 268 -0.12 4.23 16.93
CA ASP A 268 -1.06 5.09 17.63
C ASP A 268 -1.60 6.13 16.63
N LEU A 269 -2.74 5.82 16.02
CA LEU A 269 -3.34 6.68 14.99
C LEU A 269 -3.83 8.01 15.57
N ALA A 270 -4.12 8.10 16.88
CA ALA A 270 -4.50 9.36 17.51
C ALA A 270 -3.30 10.33 17.61
N ARG A 271 -2.14 9.81 18.01
CA ARG A 271 -0.89 10.58 17.97
C ARG A 271 -0.47 10.94 16.55
N TRP A 272 -0.55 9.99 15.62
CA TRP A 272 -0.22 10.26 14.22
C TRP A 272 -1.12 11.33 13.61
N ARG A 273 -2.43 11.25 13.87
CA ARG A 273 -3.43 12.26 13.51
C ARG A 273 -3.10 13.65 14.07
N ALA A 274 -2.60 13.74 15.30
CA ALA A 274 -2.24 15.01 15.92
C ALA A 274 -0.92 15.59 15.38
N ALA A 275 0.05 14.72 15.06
CA ALA A 275 1.38 15.11 14.63
C ALA A 275 1.46 15.46 13.13
N ASN A 276 0.59 14.89 12.28
CA ASN A 276 0.65 15.08 10.83
C ASN A 276 -0.67 15.71 10.30
N PRO A 277 -0.68 17.03 9.98
CA PRO A 277 -1.86 17.72 9.46
C PRO A 277 -2.41 17.12 8.15
N PHE A 278 -1.55 16.54 7.32
CA PHE A 278 -1.96 15.92 6.05
C PHE A 278 -2.70 14.59 6.28
N ILE A 279 -2.29 13.81 7.29
CA ILE A 279 -2.98 12.56 7.64
C ILE A 279 -4.24 12.81 8.48
N LYS A 280 -4.29 13.91 9.23
CA LYS A 280 -5.41 14.18 10.15
C LYS A 280 -6.76 14.06 9.46
N ASP A 281 -6.84 14.77 8.36
CA ASP A 281 -8.02 14.94 7.55
C ASP A 281 -8.43 13.64 6.84
N TYR A 282 -7.44 12.86 6.41
CA TYR A 282 -7.63 11.51 5.90
C TYR A 282 -8.25 10.57 6.96
N LEU A 283 -7.71 10.56 8.17
CA LEU A 283 -8.19 9.70 9.26
C LEU A 283 -9.60 10.08 9.75
N ASP A 284 -9.92 11.37 9.74
CA ASP A 284 -11.26 11.87 10.02
C ASP A 284 -12.29 11.33 9.02
N ASP A 285 -11.98 11.38 7.73
CA ASP A 285 -12.87 10.82 6.68
C ASP A 285 -12.95 9.29 6.73
N LEU A 286 -11.84 8.63 7.07
CA LEU A 286 -11.76 7.17 7.10
C LEU A 286 -12.63 6.56 8.21
N CYS A 287 -12.54 7.11 9.42
CA CYS A 287 -13.13 6.46 10.59
C CYS A 287 -13.45 7.37 11.77
N GLY A 288 -13.23 8.69 11.64
CA GLY A 288 -13.36 9.62 12.76
C GLY A 288 -12.41 9.32 13.93
N PRO A 289 -12.35 10.20 14.95
CA PRO A 289 -11.59 9.96 16.17
C PRO A 289 -11.98 8.66 16.91
N GLU A 290 -13.25 8.29 16.86
CA GLU A 290 -13.81 7.09 17.50
C GLU A 290 -13.32 5.78 16.87
N GLY A 291 -12.94 5.80 15.60
CA GLY A 291 -12.45 4.64 14.87
C GLY A 291 -10.93 4.41 14.97
N LEU A 292 -10.18 5.34 15.56
CA LEU A 292 -8.72 5.24 15.70
C LEU A 292 -8.28 4.15 16.68
N PRO A 293 -8.91 3.97 17.87
CA PRO A 293 -8.44 2.99 18.85
C PRO A 293 -8.48 1.55 18.33
N VAL A 294 -9.53 1.15 17.61
CA VAL A 294 -9.63 -0.21 17.06
C VAL A 294 -8.57 -0.49 15.98
N ARG A 295 -8.06 0.55 15.32
CA ARG A 295 -7.03 0.48 14.28
C ARG A 295 -5.61 0.68 14.80
N SER A 296 -5.42 0.99 16.09
CA SER A 296 -4.12 1.33 16.66
C SER A 296 -3.50 0.12 17.39
N PRO A 297 -2.41 -0.48 16.86
CA PRO A 297 -1.68 -1.56 17.51
C PRO A 297 -1.31 -1.32 18.98
N ILE A 298 -1.07 -0.06 19.38
CA ILE A 298 -0.64 0.29 20.74
C ILE A 298 -1.63 -0.17 21.81
N PHE A 299 -2.93 -0.22 21.50
CA PHE A 299 -3.96 -0.69 22.44
C PHE A 299 -4.07 -2.22 22.51
N ARG A 300 -3.26 -2.95 21.73
CA ARG A 300 -3.31 -4.40 21.58
C ARG A 300 -2.06 -5.13 22.09
N VAL A 301 -1.12 -4.39 22.69
CA VAL A 301 0.17 -4.90 23.17
C VAL A 301 0.03 -6.12 24.07
N ALA A 302 -0.95 -6.12 24.99
CA ALA A 302 -1.17 -7.24 25.91
C ALA A 302 -1.51 -8.56 25.21
N GLN A 303 -2.09 -8.50 24.00
CA GLN A 303 -2.47 -9.68 23.21
C GLN A 303 -1.39 -10.15 22.22
N ILE A 304 -0.25 -9.46 22.12
CA ILE A 304 0.87 -9.88 21.28
C ILE A 304 1.83 -10.71 22.14
N ASP A 305 1.85 -12.02 21.92
CA ASP A 305 2.63 -12.99 22.73
C ASP A 305 3.84 -13.56 22.00
N ILE A 306 4.13 -13.06 20.80
CA ILE A 306 5.22 -13.52 19.94
C ILE A 306 6.29 -12.42 19.82
N PRO A 307 7.54 -12.81 19.53
CA PRO A 307 8.62 -11.87 19.22
C PRO A 307 8.23 -10.84 18.15
N VAL A 308 8.54 -9.57 18.42
CA VAL A 308 8.29 -8.45 17.50
C VAL A 308 9.59 -7.75 17.13
N LEU A 309 9.84 -7.58 15.83
CA LEU A 309 10.86 -6.68 15.31
C LEU A 309 10.21 -5.41 14.77
N LEU A 310 10.68 -4.26 15.24
CA LEU A 310 10.28 -2.94 14.76
C LEU A 310 11.49 -2.28 14.06
N ILE A 311 11.32 -1.86 12.80
CA ILE A 311 12.36 -1.13 12.04
C ILE A 311 11.82 0.22 11.60
N HIS A 312 12.56 1.31 11.80
CA HIS A 312 12.10 2.65 11.43
C HIS A 312 13.28 3.58 11.11
N GLY A 313 13.11 4.54 10.20
CA GLY A 313 14.04 5.67 10.07
C GLY A 313 13.70 6.80 11.04
N ASP A 314 14.70 7.52 11.56
CA ASP A 314 14.45 8.66 12.47
C ASP A 314 14.07 9.97 11.74
N SER A 315 14.23 10.01 10.43
CA SER A 315 13.93 11.15 9.56
C SER A 315 12.66 10.90 8.72
N ASP A 316 11.77 10.04 9.21
CA ASP A 316 10.49 9.75 8.59
C ASP A 316 9.48 10.89 8.80
N GLU A 317 9.21 11.63 7.72
CA GLU A 317 8.28 12.76 7.72
C GLU A 317 6.81 12.33 7.54
N ASN A 318 6.56 11.08 7.16
CA ASN A 318 5.20 10.57 6.93
C ASN A 318 4.63 9.97 8.22
N VAL A 319 5.34 8.99 8.77
CA VAL A 319 5.00 8.29 10.01
C VAL A 319 6.14 8.59 10.98
N PRO A 320 5.97 9.48 11.98
CA PRO A 320 7.07 9.84 12.84
C PRO A 320 7.62 8.63 13.62
N VAL A 321 8.94 8.62 13.87
CA VAL A 321 9.63 7.52 14.57
C VAL A 321 9.08 7.23 15.97
N ASP A 322 8.38 8.20 16.57
CA ASP A 322 7.72 8.08 17.87
C ASP A 322 6.69 6.93 17.91
N GLN A 323 6.09 6.58 16.76
CA GLN A 323 5.19 5.45 16.61
C GLN A 323 5.91 4.13 16.92
N THR A 324 7.16 3.99 16.49
CA THR A 324 7.96 2.79 16.78
C THR A 324 8.51 2.80 18.20
N THR A 325 9.06 3.92 18.67
CA THR A 325 9.66 3.97 20.01
C THR A 325 8.61 3.77 21.09
N THR A 326 7.44 4.42 20.98
CA THR A 326 6.32 4.25 21.93
C THR A 326 5.80 2.80 21.93
N MET A 327 5.66 2.17 20.76
CA MET A 327 5.22 0.77 20.67
C MET A 327 6.25 -0.19 21.29
N ALA A 328 7.54 0.04 21.04
CA ALA A 328 8.61 -0.76 21.62
C ALA A 328 8.61 -0.66 23.15
N GLU A 329 8.49 0.55 23.70
CA GLU A 329 8.38 0.78 25.14
C GLU A 329 7.15 0.10 25.73
N ALA A 330 5.98 0.22 25.08
CA ALA A 330 4.76 -0.42 25.55
C ALA A 330 4.89 -1.96 25.58
N LEU A 331 5.46 -2.57 24.54
CA LEU A 331 5.75 -4.01 24.48
C LEU A 331 6.70 -4.43 25.61
N ARG A 332 7.81 -3.71 25.83
CA ARG A 332 8.75 -4.00 26.93
C ARG A 332 8.10 -3.88 28.29
N ASN A 333 7.29 -2.86 28.51
CA ASN A 333 6.58 -2.65 29.77
C ASN A 333 5.55 -3.76 30.06
N HIS A 334 5.07 -4.46 29.03
CA HIS A 334 4.23 -5.65 29.16
C HIS A 334 5.03 -6.97 29.19
N GLY A 335 6.36 -6.91 29.32
CA GLY A 335 7.24 -8.08 29.35
C GLY A 335 7.28 -8.87 28.05
N LYS A 336 6.97 -8.23 26.91
CA LYS A 336 7.00 -8.89 25.59
C LYS A 336 8.40 -8.85 24.98
N ASP A 337 8.72 -9.85 24.17
CA ASP A 337 9.96 -9.90 23.41
C ASP A 337 9.89 -8.93 22.21
N VAL A 338 10.70 -7.88 22.26
CA VAL A 338 10.70 -6.83 21.22
C VAL A 338 12.09 -6.28 20.96
N GLU A 339 12.44 -6.25 19.67
CA GLU A 339 13.62 -5.60 19.13
C GLU A 339 13.19 -4.35 18.35
N ALA A 340 13.83 -3.22 18.59
CA ALA A 340 13.59 -1.98 17.87
C ALA A 340 14.90 -1.50 17.24
N PHE A 341 14.89 -1.29 15.93
CA PHE A 341 16.04 -0.88 15.15
C PHE A 341 15.74 0.41 14.40
N VAL A 342 16.30 1.52 14.90
CA VAL A 342 16.16 2.84 14.29
C VAL A 342 17.35 3.09 13.37
N ILE A 343 17.10 3.48 12.12
CA ILE A 343 18.11 3.76 11.11
C ILE A 343 18.32 5.28 11.01
N PRO A 344 19.50 5.80 11.43
CA PRO A 344 19.74 7.24 11.42
C PRO A 344 19.72 7.84 10.01
N GLY A 345 19.03 8.97 9.86
CA GLY A 345 18.87 9.71 8.60
C GLY A 345 17.89 9.10 7.60
N ALA A 346 17.35 7.91 7.88
CA ALA A 346 16.46 7.24 6.95
C ALA A 346 15.06 7.86 7.01
N THR A 347 14.44 8.03 5.84
CA THR A 347 13.07 8.55 5.69
C THR A 347 12.05 7.40 5.63
N HIS A 348 10.77 7.70 5.32
CA HIS A 348 9.76 6.68 5.01
C HIS A 348 10.14 5.79 3.81
N TYR A 349 11.02 6.30 2.94
CA TYR A 349 11.49 5.64 1.74
C TYR A 349 12.97 5.35 1.88
N PHE A 350 13.30 4.14 2.35
CA PHE A 350 14.68 3.71 2.49
C PHE A 350 15.39 3.69 1.14
N ASN A 351 16.58 4.29 1.09
CA ASN A 351 17.48 4.08 -0.04
C ASN A 351 18.08 2.65 -0.01
N ASP A 352 18.83 2.30 -1.05
CA ASP A 352 19.41 0.94 -1.18
C ASP A 352 20.28 0.52 0.02
N LYS A 353 21.03 1.46 0.61
CA LYS A 353 21.89 1.19 1.76
C LYS A 353 21.06 0.90 3.01
N GLU A 354 20.10 1.76 3.31
CA GLU A 354 19.19 1.62 4.46
C GLU A 354 18.35 0.35 4.33
N TYR A 355 17.83 0.09 3.14
CA TYR A 355 17.08 -1.13 2.84
C TYR A 355 17.95 -2.37 3.02
N GLY A 356 19.21 -2.35 2.57
CA GLY A 356 20.16 -3.43 2.79
C GLY A 356 20.45 -3.70 4.27
N ILE A 357 20.54 -2.66 5.11
CA ILE A 357 20.67 -2.82 6.56
C ILE A 357 19.40 -3.47 7.13
N ALA A 358 18.24 -2.92 6.79
CA ALA A 358 16.96 -3.40 7.29
C ALA A 358 16.67 -4.87 6.91
N LEU A 359 17.07 -5.29 5.71
CA LEU A 359 16.94 -6.68 5.26
C LEU A 359 17.82 -7.65 6.07
N ARG A 360 19.05 -7.25 6.42
CA ARG A 360 19.91 -8.09 7.27
C ARG A 360 19.28 -8.29 8.64
N THR A 361 18.85 -7.19 9.27
CA THR A 361 18.15 -7.22 10.56
C THR A 361 16.92 -8.11 10.52
N LEU A 362 16.09 -7.99 9.47
CA LEU A 362 14.91 -8.84 9.27
C LEU A 362 15.25 -10.33 9.17
N PHE A 363 16.15 -10.71 8.28
CA PHE A 363 16.43 -12.13 8.06
C PHE A 363 17.17 -12.77 9.23
N ASP A 364 18.01 -12.01 9.94
CA ASP A 364 18.65 -12.51 11.17
C ASP A 364 17.63 -12.74 12.29
N PHE A 365 16.66 -11.84 12.45
CA PHE A 365 15.54 -12.01 13.37
C PHE A 365 14.66 -13.22 13.00
N MET A 366 14.21 -13.29 11.74
CA MET A 366 13.38 -14.41 11.28
C MET A 366 14.11 -15.75 11.41
N ARG A 367 15.42 -15.80 11.13
CA ARG A 367 16.22 -17.03 11.27
C ARG A 367 16.28 -17.51 12.72
N ARG A 368 16.35 -16.61 13.71
CA ARG A 368 16.36 -16.97 15.14
C ARG A 368 15.03 -17.51 15.63
N HIS A 369 13.92 -16.98 15.13
CA HIS A 369 12.57 -17.32 15.65
C HIS A 369 11.82 -18.36 14.81
N LEU A 370 12.27 -18.66 13.59
CA LEU A 370 11.71 -19.69 12.71
C LEU A 370 12.63 -20.93 12.60
N THR A 371 13.43 -21.21 13.63
CA THR A 371 14.21 -22.46 13.74
C THR A 371 13.28 -23.66 14.02
N ARG A 372 13.74 -24.87 13.74
CA ARG A 372 13.07 -26.08 14.22
C ARG A 372 13.30 -26.18 15.73
N SER A 373 12.22 -26.39 16.49
CA SER A 373 12.27 -26.68 17.93
C SER A 373 12.95 -28.00 18.22
#